data_AF-A0A7S2R361-F1
#
_entry.id   AF-A0A7S2R361-F1
#
_cell.length_a   1.000
_cell.length_b   1.000
_cell.length_c   1.000
_cell.angle_alpha   90.00
_cell.angle_beta   90.00
_cell.angle_gamma   90.00
#
_symmetry.space_group_name_H-M   'P 1'
#
loop_
_entity.id
_entity.type
_entity.pdbx_description
1 polymer ?
#
loop_
_entity_poly.entity_id
_entity_poly.type
_entity_poly.pdbx_seq_one_letter_code
_entity_poly.pdbx_strand_id
1 'polypeptide(L)'
;VMIGIMIHNIPEGIAIAIPCLAARPDQPWLSFFMASISGLAEPLGAFFALMFLRLGAPISSSSMVWNIENILAFVAGIMIAVAVCELFPEAIRQTKQNDWKYFWIGTVSGVIVMVVTEWYT
;
A
#
# COMPACT_ATOMS: atom_id res chain seq x y z
N VAL A 1 -6.46 -11.14 3.41
CA VAL A 1 -5.00 -10.87 3.22
C VAL A 1 -4.53 -10.89 1.76
N MET A 2 -4.21 -12.02 1.10
CA MET A 2 -3.63 -11.98 -0.27
C MET A 2 -4.52 -11.24 -1.27
N ILE A 3 -5.81 -11.57 -1.32
CA ILE A 3 -6.77 -10.93 -2.23
C ILE A 3 -7.01 -9.46 -1.84
N GLY A 4 -7.09 -9.17 -0.54
CA GLY A 4 -7.16 -7.80 -0.02
C GLY A 4 -5.97 -6.93 -0.44
N ILE A 5 -4.75 -7.49 -0.37
CA ILE A 5 -3.52 -6.83 -0.83
C ILE A 5 -3.57 -6.59 -2.33
N MET A 6 -3.95 -7.60 -3.12
CA MET A 6 -4.07 -7.42 -4.57
C MET A 6 -5.04 -6.30 -4.96
N ILE A 7 -6.16 -6.17 -4.23
CA ILE A 7 -7.17 -5.15 -4.52
C ILE A 7 -6.73 -3.76 -4.06
N HIS A 8 -6.04 -3.61 -2.91
CA HIS A 8 -5.57 -2.29 -2.46
C HIS A 8 -4.41 -1.73 -3.30
N ASN A 9 -3.66 -2.59 -4.00
CA ASN A 9 -2.53 -2.17 -4.82
C ASN A 9 -2.97 -1.40 -6.06
N ILE A 10 -4.21 -1.58 -6.51
CA ILE A 10 -4.78 -0.83 -7.63
C ILE A 10 -4.93 0.66 -7.24
N PRO A 11 -5.66 1.03 -6.17
CA PRO A 11 -5.67 2.40 -5.64
C PRO A 11 -4.28 2.96 -5.34
N GLU A 12 -3.37 2.17 -4.77
CA GLU A 12 -2.00 2.63 -4.45
C GLU A 12 -1.21 2.99 -5.72
N GLY A 13 -1.25 2.14 -6.75
CA GLY A 13 -0.64 2.43 -8.04
C GLY A 13 -1.19 3.70 -8.68
N ILE A 14 -2.50 3.95 -8.56
CA ILE A 14 -3.13 5.19 -9.01
C ILE A 14 -2.62 6.40 -8.20
N ALA A 15 -2.51 6.26 -6.88
CA ALA A 15 -2.04 7.32 -5.98
C ALA A 15 -0.58 7.73 -6.26
N ILE A 16 0.26 6.81 -6.76
CA ILE A 16 1.63 7.10 -7.20
C ILE A 16 1.65 7.70 -8.61
N ALA A 17 0.88 7.11 -9.54
CA ALA A 17 0.92 7.51 -10.95
C ALA A 17 0.35 8.91 -11.20
N ILE A 18 -0.73 9.31 -10.51
CA ILE A 18 -1.40 10.60 -10.74
C ILE A 18 -0.47 11.80 -10.44
N PRO A 19 0.19 11.90 -9.27
CA PRO A 19 1.12 12.98 -8.99
C PRO A 19 2.32 13.00 -9.93
N CYS A 20 2.89 11.83 -10.26
CA CYS A 20 3.99 11.74 -11.24
C CYS A 20 3.57 12.29 -12.61
N LEU A 21 2.36 11.94 -13.06
CA LEU A 21 1.83 12.43 -14.33
C LEU A 21 1.53 13.93 -14.29
N ALA A 22 1.00 14.42 -13.18
CA ALA A 22 0.75 15.85 -12.99
C ALA A 22 2.05 16.66 -12.99
N ALA A 23 3.13 16.11 -12.44
CA ALA A 23 4.46 16.73 -12.44
C ALA A 23 5.14 16.69 -13.83
N ARG A 24 4.87 15.65 -14.64
CA ARG A 24 5.45 15.47 -15.99
C ARG A 24 4.41 15.00 -17.01
N PRO A 25 3.52 15.90 -17.47
CA PRO A 25 2.40 15.53 -18.35
C PRO A 25 2.86 15.00 -19.72
N ASP A 26 4.05 15.41 -20.16
CA ASP A 26 4.68 14.98 -21.42
C ASP A 26 5.30 13.57 -21.33
N GLN A 27 5.37 12.97 -20.15
CA GLN A 27 6.00 11.66 -19.90
C GLN A 27 5.06 10.65 -19.21
N PRO A 28 3.91 10.31 -19.81
CA PRO A 28 2.93 9.40 -19.18
C PRO A 28 3.50 8.00 -18.95
N TRP A 29 4.33 7.51 -19.86
CA TRP A 29 4.99 6.21 -19.72
C TRP A 29 5.94 6.16 -18.53
N LEU A 30 6.62 7.27 -18.22
CA LEU A 30 7.50 7.34 -17.05
C LEU A 30 6.69 7.16 -15.75
N SER A 31 5.52 7.79 -15.65
CA SER A 31 4.64 7.68 -14.48
C SER A 31 4.14 6.24 -14.30
N PHE A 32 3.79 5.56 -15.41
CA PHE A 32 3.45 4.15 -15.40
C PHE A 32 4.62 3.27 -14.93
N PHE A 33 5.84 3.52 -15.43
CA PHE A 33 7.02 2.76 -15.02
C PHE A 33 7.37 2.99 -13.55
N MET A 34 7.24 4.22 -13.04
CA MET A 34 7.48 4.53 -11.63
C MET A 34 6.50 3.78 -10.72
N ALA A 35 5.20 3.80 -11.05
CA ALA A 35 4.20 3.03 -10.32
C ALA A 35 4.45 1.51 -10.41
N SER A 36 4.87 1.01 -11.58
CA SER A 36 5.20 -0.41 -11.77
C SER A 36 6.43 -0.84 -10.97
N ILE A 37 7.47 0.00 -10.90
CA ILE A 37 8.67 -0.24 -10.11
C ILE A 37 8.32 -0.29 -8.61
N SER A 38 7.40 0.55 -8.15
CA SER A 38 6.87 0.45 -6.78
C SER A 38 6.24 -0.91 -6.51
N GLY A 39 5.41 -1.41 -7.43
CA GLY A 39 4.79 -2.73 -7.30
C GLY A 39 5.79 -3.89 -7.25
N LEU A 40 6.99 -3.74 -7.85
CA LEU A 40 8.06 -4.74 -7.75
C LEU A 40 8.67 -4.86 -6.34
N ALA A 41 8.38 -3.92 -5.43
CA ALA A 41 8.80 -4.03 -4.03
C ALA A 41 8.18 -5.24 -3.33
N GLU A 42 6.96 -5.65 -3.69
CA GLU A 42 6.29 -6.81 -3.10
C GLU A 42 6.98 -8.15 -3.42
N PRO A 43 7.24 -8.52 -4.69
CA PRO A 43 7.96 -9.76 -4.99
C PRO A 43 9.39 -9.74 -4.46
N LEU A 44 10.03 -8.56 -4.39
CA LEU A 44 11.34 -8.42 -3.73
C LEU A 44 11.24 -8.71 -2.23
N GLY A 45 10.23 -8.18 -1.54
CA GLY A 45 9.97 -8.47 -0.12
C GLY A 45 9.71 -9.96 0.11
N ALA A 46 8.90 -10.59 -0.74
CA ALA A 46 8.65 -12.03 -0.70
C ALA A 46 9.93 -12.86 -0.93
N PHE A 47 10.79 -12.42 -1.85
CA PHE A 47 12.08 -13.06 -2.11
C PHE A 47 13.02 -12.98 -0.90
N PHE A 48 13.14 -11.81 -0.26
CA PHE A 48 13.93 -11.66 0.96
C PHE A 48 13.37 -12.51 2.09
N ALA A 49 12.05 -12.53 2.28
CA ALA A 49 11.42 -13.41 3.25
C ALA A 49 11.79 -14.87 3.00
N LEU A 50 11.68 -15.36 1.76
CA LEU A 50 12.08 -16.72 1.40
C LEU A 50 13.55 -17.00 1.71
N MET A 51 14.45 -16.06 1.40
CA MET A 51 15.88 -16.21 1.66
C MET A 51 16.16 -16.33 3.17
N PHE A 52 15.62 -15.42 3.99
CA PHE A 52 15.80 -15.43 5.44
C PHE A 52 15.15 -16.65 6.11
N LEU A 53 13.97 -17.06 5.65
CA LEU A 53 13.24 -18.24 6.16
C LEU A 53 13.94 -19.57 5.82
N ARG A 54 14.72 -19.61 4.74
CA ARG A 54 15.44 -20.82 4.30
C ARG A 54 16.86 -20.90 4.86
N LEU A 55 17.48 -19.76 5.19
CA LEU A 55 18.84 -19.66 5.76
C LEU A 55 18.87 -19.62 7.29
N GLY A 56 17.81 -19.13 7.94
CA GLY A 56 17.65 -19.13 9.40
C GLY A 56 16.75 -20.28 9.86
N ALA A 57 17.03 -20.83 11.04
CA ALA A 57 16.33 -21.95 11.67
C ALA A 57 14.79 -21.90 11.51
N PRO A 58 14.10 -23.07 11.46
CA PRO A 58 12.66 -23.13 11.26
C PRO A 58 11.93 -22.19 12.22
N ILE A 59 11.01 -21.38 11.66
CA ILE A 59 10.14 -20.41 12.36
C ILE A 59 9.45 -21.01 13.59
N SER A 60 9.38 -22.34 13.68
CA SER A 60 8.83 -23.10 14.81
C SER A 60 9.62 -22.97 16.12
N SER A 61 10.86 -22.48 16.10
CA SER A 61 11.68 -22.34 17.31
C SER A 61 11.50 -20.95 17.92
N SER A 62 10.48 -20.79 18.78
CA SER A 62 10.32 -19.90 19.96
C SER A 62 11.23 -18.67 20.20
N SER A 63 11.85 -18.09 19.17
CA SER A 63 12.74 -16.95 19.24
C SER A 63 11.90 -15.70 18.98
N MET A 64 11.60 -15.02 20.07
CA MET A 64 10.61 -13.96 20.30
C MET A 64 10.49 -12.84 19.25
N VAL A 65 11.47 -12.63 18.37
CA VAL A 65 11.58 -11.39 17.59
C VAL A 65 10.99 -11.48 16.18
N TRP A 66 11.12 -12.61 15.48
CA TRP A 66 10.76 -12.75 14.06
C TRP A 66 9.53 -13.64 13.80
N ASN A 67 8.58 -13.65 14.72
CA ASN A 67 7.31 -14.35 14.53
C ASN A 67 6.42 -13.59 13.55
N ILE A 68 5.58 -14.34 12.81
CA ILE A 68 4.63 -13.81 11.83
C ILE A 68 3.75 -12.68 12.40
N GLU A 69 3.33 -12.81 13.67
CA GLU A 69 2.49 -11.84 14.37
C GLU A 69 3.17 -10.46 14.48
N ASN A 70 4.45 -10.43 14.86
CA ASN A 70 5.21 -9.19 15.00
C ASN A 70 5.44 -8.52 13.65
N ILE A 71 5.72 -9.31 12.60
CA ILE A 71 5.94 -8.80 11.24
C ILE A 71 4.63 -8.20 10.71
N LEU A 72 3.50 -8.88 10.89
CA LEU A 72 2.19 -8.36 10.47
C LEU A 72 1.83 -7.08 11.24
N ALA A 73 2.07 -7.03 12.55
CA ALA A 73 1.85 -5.83 13.36
C ALA A 73 2.75 -4.66 12.93
N PHE A 74 4.02 -4.94 12.62
CA PHE A 74 4.96 -3.94 12.11
C PHE A 74 4.50 -3.38 10.75
N VAL A 75 4.12 -4.24 9.81
CA VAL A 75 3.59 -3.83 8.49
C VAL A 75 2.31 -3.01 8.64
N ALA A 76 1.39 -3.42 9.52
CA ALA A 76 0.18 -2.64 9.80
C ALA A 76 0.52 -1.23 10.32
N GLY A 77 1.53 -1.11 11.18
CA GLY A 77 2.03 0.19 11.66
C GLY A 77 2.58 1.08 10.53
N ILE A 78 3.37 0.51 9.61
CA ILE A 78 3.86 1.23 8.42
C ILE A 78 2.68 1.74 7.58
N MET A 79 1.69 0.89 7.31
CA MET A 79 0.55 1.26 6.47
C MET A 79 -0.32 2.36 7.10
N ILE A 80 -0.48 2.35 8.43
CA ILE A 80 -1.13 3.44 9.16
C ILE A 80 -0.35 4.75 8.98
N ALA A 81 0.97 4.72 9.12
CA ALA A 81 1.81 5.90 8.94
C ALA A 81 1.75 6.45 7.51
N VAL A 82 1.83 5.58 6.50
CA VAL A 82 1.67 5.97 5.08
C VAL A 82 0.30 6.62 4.84
N ALA A 83 -0.77 6.01 5.34
CA ALA A 83 -2.11 6.57 5.19
C ALA A 83 -2.22 7.96 5.84
N VAL A 84 -1.85 8.09 7.12
CA VAL A 84 -2.09 9.30 7.92
C VAL A 84 -1.09 10.41 7.62
N CYS A 85 0.19 10.08 7.39
CA CYS A 85 1.25 11.07 7.23
C CYS A 85 1.53 11.44 5.77
N GLU A 86 1.17 10.58 4.81
CA GLU A 86 1.46 10.81 3.39
C GLU A 86 0.18 10.97 2.58
N LEU A 87 -0.68 9.95 2.51
CA LEU A 87 -1.85 9.94 1.63
C LEU A 87 -2.90 10.99 2.02
N PHE A 88 -3.29 11.05 3.30
CA PHE A 88 -4.28 12.03 3.77
C PHE A 88 -3.80 13.47 3.60
N PRO A 89 -2.58 13.85 4.02
CA PRO A 89 -2.06 15.20 3.80
C PRO A 89 -1.95 15.56 2.32
N GLU A 90 -1.56 14.63 1.46
CA GLU A 90 -1.53 14.85 0.01
C GLU A 90 -2.93 15.06 -0.57
N ALA A 91 -3.91 14.23 -0.17
CA ALA A 91 -5.30 14.39 -0.57
C ALA A 91 -5.89 15.75 -0.11
N ILE A 92 -5.54 16.21 1.09
CA ILE A 92 -5.92 17.54 1.59
C ILE A 92 -5.27 18.65 0.74
N ARG A 93 -3.97 18.54 0.42
CA ARG A 93 -3.27 19.51 -0.45
C ARG A 93 -3.92 19.64 -1.83
N GLN A 94 -4.43 18.55 -2.37
CA GLN A 94 -5.10 18.54 -3.68
C GLN A 94 -6.60 18.92 -3.61
N THR A 95 -7.18 18.98 -2.41
CA THR A 95 -8.58 19.39 -2.24
C THR A 95 -8.71 20.91 -2.38
N LYS A 96 -9.42 21.36 -3.42
CA LYS A 96 -9.71 22.79 -3.64
C LYS A 96 -10.73 23.30 -2.62
N GLN A 97 -10.72 24.62 -2.34
CA GLN A 97 -11.77 25.25 -1.53
C GLN A 97 -13.14 24.90 -2.13
N ASN A 98 -14.03 24.34 -1.30
CA ASN A 98 -15.37 23.79 -1.59
C ASN A 98 -15.52 22.32 -2.06
N ASP A 99 -14.44 21.57 -2.31
CA ASP A 99 -14.53 20.20 -2.86
C ASP A 99 -14.39 19.05 -1.83
N TRP A 100 -14.50 19.36 -0.53
CA TRP A 100 -14.39 18.39 0.58
C TRP A 100 -15.36 17.21 0.49
N LYS A 101 -16.46 17.35 -0.24
CA LYS A 101 -17.40 16.26 -0.49
C LYS A 101 -16.71 15.08 -1.20
N TYR A 102 -15.86 15.34 -2.20
CA TYR A 102 -15.19 14.28 -2.96
C TYR A 102 -14.10 13.59 -2.15
N PHE A 103 -13.40 14.35 -1.30
CA PHE A 103 -12.45 13.81 -0.32
C PHE A 103 -13.12 12.73 0.54
N TRP A 104 -14.24 13.06 1.19
CA TRP A 104 -14.95 12.12 2.07
C TRP A 104 -15.60 10.96 1.31
N ILE A 105 -16.13 11.20 0.10
CA ILE A 105 -16.64 10.12 -0.74
C ILE A 105 -15.52 9.11 -1.07
N GLY A 106 -14.32 9.59 -1.43
CA GLY A 106 -13.17 8.74 -1.71
C GLY A 106 -12.71 7.94 -0.49
N THR A 107 -12.63 8.58 0.68
CA THR A 107 -12.27 7.90 1.93
C THR A 107 -13.29 6.81 2.28
N VAL A 108 -14.59 7.13 2.27
CA VAL A 108 -15.65 6.17 2.65
C VAL A 108 -15.76 5.04 1.62
N SER A 109 -15.69 5.34 0.32
CA SER A 109 -15.76 4.31 -0.71
C SER A 109 -14.58 3.34 -0.63
N GLY A 110 -13.35 3.85 -0.37
CA GLY A 110 -12.17 3.01 -0.15
C GLY A 110 -12.32 2.06 1.03
N VAL A 111 -12.83 2.56 2.16
CA VAL A 111 -13.12 1.71 3.33
C VAL A 111 -14.16 0.64 3.00
N ILE A 112 -15.25 1.00 2.30
CA ILE A 112 -16.29 0.04 1.91
C ILE A 112 -15.70 -1.05 1.02
N VAL A 113 -14.93 -0.69 -0.01
CA VAL A 113 -14.30 -1.66 -0.92
C VAL A 113 -13.42 -2.64 -0.13
N MET A 114 -12.60 -2.16 0.80
CA MET A 114 -11.74 -3.02 1.60
C MET A 114 -12.51 -3.92 2.56
N VAL A 115 -13.50 -3.39 3.28
CA VAL A 115 -14.33 -4.17 4.20
C VAL A 115 -15.11 -5.24 3.45
N VAL A 116 -15.70 -4.88 2.31
CA VAL A 116 -16.43 -5.83 1.46
C VAL A 116 -15.50 -6.92 0.96
N THR A 117 -14.30 -6.55 0.48
CA THR A 117 -13.30 -7.52 -0.01
C THR A 117 -12.93 -8.52 1.08
N GLU A 118 -12.57 -8.06 2.28
CA GLU A 118 -12.20 -8.95 3.39
C GLU A 118 -13.39 -9.77 3.92
N TRP A 119 -14.64 -9.36 3.69
CA TRP A 119 -15.80 -10.20 4.03
C TRP A 119 -15.89 -11.43 3.11
N TYR A 120 -15.54 -11.27 1.83
CA TYR A 120 -15.69 -12.34 0.83
C TYR A 120 -14.47 -13.27 0.72
N THR A 121 -13.38 -13.03 1.46
CA THR A 121 -12.10 -13.76 1.33
C THR A 121 -11.64 -14.32 2.66
#